data_AF-A0A0C5PPE3-F1
#
_entry.id   AF-A0A0C5PPE3-F1
#
_cell.length_a   1.000
_cell.length_b   1.000
_cell.length_c   1.000
_cell.angle_alpha   90.00
_cell.angle_beta   90.00
_cell.angle_gamma   90.00
#
_symmetry.space_group_name_H-M   'P 1'
#
loop_
_entity.id
_entity.type
_entity.pdbx_description
1 polymer ?
#
loop_
_entity_poly.entity_id
_entity_poly.type
_entity_poly.pdbx_seq_one_letter_code
_entity_poly.pdbx_strand_id
1 'polypeptide(L)'
;MVVLELGGLEDRPSLLVAVMFSLIIYIENRMYRTPRNLKKLNVIDEGWRLLDFKNRKVGEFIEKGYRTARRHTGAYITITQNIVDFDSDKASSAARAAWGNSSYKIILKQSAKEFAKYNQLYPDQFQPLQRDMIGKFGAAKDQWFSSFLLQVENHSSWHRLFVDPLSRAMYSSDGPDFEFVQQKRKEGLSIHEAVWQLAWKKSGPEMASLEAWLEEHEKYRSVA
;
A
#
# COMPACT_ATOMS: atom_id res chain seq x y z
N MET A 1 13.62 8.13 -3.88
CA MET A 1 12.43 7.79 -3.08
C MET A 1 12.66 8.33 -1.68
N VAL A 2 11.65 8.94 -1.05
CA VAL A 2 11.73 9.38 0.36
C VAL A 2 10.66 8.60 1.12
N VAL A 3 11.06 7.91 2.18
CA VAL A 3 10.18 7.13 3.06
C VAL A 3 10.26 7.74 4.44
N LEU A 4 9.10 7.91 5.08
CA LEU A 4 8.96 8.52 6.39
C LEU A 4 8.12 7.59 7.25
N GLU A 5 8.73 7.10 8.32
CA GLU A 5 8.09 6.22 9.29
C GLU A 5 7.57 7.09 10.45
N LEU A 6 6.26 7.00 10.70
CA LEU A 6 5.56 7.87 11.66
C LEU A 6 5.10 7.12 12.91
N GLY A 7 5.27 5.80 12.98
CA GLY A 7 4.83 4.98 14.12
C GLY A 7 5.54 5.37 15.41
N GLY A 8 6.84 5.66 15.35
CA GLY A 8 7.62 6.15 16.49
C GLY A 8 7.18 7.52 17.06
N LEU A 9 6.23 8.22 16.41
CA LEU A 9 5.72 9.52 16.84
C LEU A 9 4.29 9.48 17.39
N GLU A 10 3.63 8.31 17.41
CA GLU A 10 2.25 8.16 17.87
C GLU A 10 2.06 8.60 19.33
N ASP A 11 3.04 8.29 20.20
CA ASP A 11 3.00 8.66 21.62
C ASP A 11 3.27 10.16 21.89
N ARG A 12 3.56 10.96 20.85
CA ARG A 12 3.93 12.37 20.95
C ARG A 12 3.05 13.26 20.04
N PRO A 13 1.78 13.47 20.40
CA PRO A 13 0.80 14.09 19.52
C PRO A 13 1.15 15.52 19.07
N SER A 14 1.78 16.33 19.93
CA SER A 14 2.21 17.69 19.57
C SER A 14 3.34 17.69 18.53
N LEU A 15 4.31 16.78 18.68
CA LEU A 15 5.41 16.61 17.73
C LEU A 15 4.90 16.06 16.40
N LEU A 16 4.00 15.07 16.46
CA LEU A 16 3.36 14.49 15.29
C LEU A 16 2.68 15.57 14.44
N VAL A 17 1.90 16.47 15.05
CA VAL A 17 1.24 17.57 14.31
C VAL A 17 2.26 18.48 13.61
N ALA A 18 3.36 18.86 14.28
CA ALA A 18 4.40 19.71 13.68
C ALA A 18 5.13 19.03 12.51
N VAL A 19 5.43 17.74 12.66
CA VAL A 19 6.02 16.91 11.60
C VAL A 19 5.04 16.81 10.44
N MET A 20 3.77 16.49 10.68
CA MET A 20 2.73 16.39 9.65
C MET A 20 2.59 17.68 8.85
N PHE A 21 2.59 18.86 9.49
CA PHE A 21 2.58 20.14 8.77
C PHE A 21 3.81 20.33 7.88
N SER A 22 4.98 19.98 8.38
CA SER A 22 6.23 20.05 7.61
C SER A 22 6.18 19.11 6.40
N LEU A 23 5.61 17.91 6.56
CA LEU A 23 5.42 16.95 5.49
C LEU A 23 4.42 17.43 4.44
N ILE A 24 3.29 18.00 4.86
CA ILE A 24 2.30 18.60 3.94
C ILE A 24 2.97 19.65 3.06
N ILE A 25 3.70 20.59 3.67
CA ILE A 25 4.41 21.65 2.93
C ILE A 25 5.44 21.05 1.97
N TYR A 26 6.19 20.05 2.42
CA TYR A 26 7.17 19.35 1.59
C TYR A 26 6.52 18.67 0.38
N ILE A 27 5.43 17.92 0.60
CA ILE A 27 4.69 17.22 -0.45
C ILE A 27 4.07 18.23 -1.42
N GLU A 28 3.43 19.30 -0.93
CA GLU A 28 2.85 20.33 -1.80
C GLU A 28 3.90 21.00 -2.68
N ASN A 29 5.07 21.33 -2.11
CA ASN A 29 6.19 21.88 -2.88
C ASN A 29 6.64 20.88 -3.98
N ARG A 30 6.81 19.61 -3.63
CA ARG A 30 7.25 18.57 -4.57
C ARG A 30 6.20 18.28 -5.65
N MET A 31 4.92 18.24 -5.31
CA MET A 31 3.84 17.92 -6.25
C MET A 31 3.55 19.09 -7.18
N TYR A 32 3.45 20.31 -6.64
CA TYR A 32 2.86 21.46 -7.33
C TYR A 32 3.85 22.54 -7.75
N ARG A 33 5.03 22.62 -7.13
CA ARG A 33 6.07 23.64 -7.48
C ARG A 33 7.24 23.09 -8.29
N THR A 34 7.20 21.81 -8.66
CA THR A 34 8.14 21.21 -9.62
C THR A 34 7.53 21.16 -11.02
N PRO A 35 8.35 21.02 -12.09
CA PRO A 35 7.85 20.95 -13.46
C PRO A 35 6.71 19.94 -13.64
N ARG A 36 5.66 20.33 -14.39
CA ARG A 36 4.41 19.54 -14.51
C ARG A 36 4.56 18.25 -15.29
N ASN A 37 5.58 18.13 -16.13
CA ASN A 37 5.87 16.93 -16.93
C ASN A 37 6.56 15.82 -16.11
N LEU A 38 7.08 16.13 -14.92
CA LEU A 38 7.69 15.13 -14.05
C LEU A 38 6.62 14.24 -13.43
N LYS A 39 6.82 12.92 -13.50
CA LYS A 39 5.99 11.94 -12.79
C LYS A 39 6.25 12.04 -11.29
N LYS A 40 5.19 12.22 -10.50
CA LYS A 40 5.29 12.23 -9.03
C LYS A 40 4.27 11.30 -8.42
N LEU A 41 4.63 10.67 -7.30
CA LEU A 41 3.75 9.77 -6.57
C LEU A 41 3.85 10.07 -5.08
N ASN A 42 2.71 10.29 -4.45
CA ASN A 42 2.58 10.34 -3.00
C ASN A 42 1.79 9.13 -2.53
N VAL A 43 2.38 8.30 -1.66
CA VAL A 43 1.74 7.11 -1.10
C VAL A 43 1.55 7.32 0.39
N ILE A 44 0.33 7.11 0.87
CA ILE A 44 -0.06 7.24 2.27
C ILE A 44 -0.52 5.84 2.72
N ASP A 45 0.30 5.16 3.51
CA ASP A 45 0.03 3.81 4.01
C ASP A 45 -0.39 3.88 5.48
N GLU A 46 -1.63 3.47 5.79
CA GLU A 46 -2.27 3.50 7.13
C GLU A 46 -2.23 4.86 7.86
N GLY A 47 -1.71 5.91 7.21
CA GLY A 47 -1.44 7.20 7.81
C GLY A 47 -2.69 8.06 8.01
N TRP A 48 -3.88 7.61 7.61
CA TRP A 48 -5.10 8.39 7.77
C TRP A 48 -5.50 8.58 9.23
N ARG A 49 -5.14 7.66 10.14
CA ARG A 49 -5.32 7.85 11.59
C ARG A 49 -4.52 9.06 12.09
N LEU A 50 -3.36 9.29 11.49
CA LEU A 50 -2.52 10.47 11.72
C LEU A 50 -3.06 11.73 11.00
N LEU A 51 -4.12 11.59 10.20
CA LEU A 51 -4.81 12.66 9.47
C LEU A 51 -6.19 12.98 10.06
N ASP A 52 -6.72 12.13 10.95
CA ASP A 52 -7.95 12.35 11.73
C ASP A 52 -7.76 13.30 12.94
N PHE A 53 -6.58 13.93 13.04
CA PHE A 53 -6.51 15.16 13.83
C PHE A 53 -7.57 16.11 13.28
N LYS A 54 -8.42 16.66 14.16
CA LYS A 54 -9.46 17.66 13.87
C LYS A 54 -8.87 18.99 13.37
N ASN A 55 -7.94 18.94 12.43
CA ASN A 55 -7.21 20.04 11.86
C ASN A 55 -7.63 20.16 10.40
N ARG A 56 -8.49 21.14 10.14
CA ARG A 56 -9.09 21.42 8.82
C ARG A 56 -8.06 21.44 7.68
N LYS A 57 -6.85 21.94 7.95
CA LYS A 57 -5.77 22.06 6.96
C LYS A 57 -5.29 20.72 6.40
N VAL A 58 -5.26 19.68 7.23
CA VAL A 58 -4.81 18.35 6.83
C VAL A 58 -5.80 17.72 5.86
N GLY A 59 -7.10 17.84 6.17
CA GLY A 59 -8.18 17.39 5.29
C GLY A 59 -8.21 18.13 3.95
N GLU A 60 -8.08 19.46 3.98
CA GLU A 60 -8.00 20.32 2.78
C GLU A 60 -6.81 19.92 1.88
N PHE A 61 -5.65 19.60 2.46
CA PHE A 61 -4.47 19.16 1.71
C PHE A 61 -4.74 17.86 0.95
N ILE A 62 -5.36 16.86 1.58
CA ILE A 62 -5.64 15.56 0.94
C ILE A 62 -6.68 15.74 -0.17
N GLU A 63 -7.76 16.45 0.11
CA GLU A 63 -8.81 16.71 -0.88
C GLU A 63 -8.24 17.43 -2.12
N LYS A 64 -7.44 18.48 -1.90
CA LYS A 64 -6.72 19.17 -2.97
C LYS A 64 -5.76 18.22 -3.71
N GLY A 65 -5.07 17.35 -2.97
CA GLY A 65 -4.25 16.24 -3.46
C GLY A 65 -4.95 15.45 -4.55
N TYR A 66 -6.02 14.77 -4.16
CA TYR A 66 -6.79 13.88 -5.02
C TYR A 66 -7.48 14.59 -6.20
N ARG A 67 -7.84 15.87 -6.07
CA ARG A 67 -8.48 16.63 -7.15
C ARG A 67 -7.50 17.24 -8.16
N THR A 68 -6.30 17.62 -7.73
CA THR A 68 -5.39 18.45 -8.55
C THR A 68 -4.14 17.72 -9.05
N ALA A 69 -3.71 16.63 -8.39
CA ALA A 69 -2.47 15.93 -8.75
C ALA A 69 -2.39 15.52 -10.23
N ARG A 70 -3.51 15.08 -10.82
CA ARG A 70 -3.59 14.71 -12.24
C ARG A 70 -3.11 15.80 -13.20
N ARG A 71 -3.30 17.08 -12.86
CA ARG A 71 -2.88 18.24 -13.67
C ARG A 71 -1.36 18.48 -13.64
N HIS A 72 -0.65 17.78 -12.77
CA HIS A 72 0.79 17.92 -12.51
C HIS A 72 1.57 16.63 -12.79
N THR A 73 1.00 15.70 -13.56
CA THR A 73 1.54 14.33 -13.78
C THR A 73 1.83 13.63 -12.45
N GLY A 74 0.99 13.93 -11.46
CA GLY A 74 1.08 13.41 -10.11
C GLY A 74 -0.03 12.41 -9.81
N ALA A 75 0.24 11.48 -8.91
CA ALA A 75 -0.75 10.58 -8.35
C ALA A 75 -0.66 10.55 -6.82
N TYR A 76 -1.81 10.33 -6.18
CA TYR A 76 -1.93 10.02 -4.77
C TYR A 76 -2.45 8.59 -4.63
N ILE A 77 -1.87 7.82 -3.72
CA ILE A 77 -2.32 6.50 -3.34
C ILE A 77 -2.54 6.51 -1.83
N THR A 78 -3.66 5.96 -1.39
CA THR A 78 -3.89 5.70 0.04
C THR A 78 -4.22 4.23 0.21
N ILE A 79 -3.62 3.62 1.23
CA ILE A 79 -3.74 2.21 1.57
C ILE A 79 -4.29 2.14 3.00
N THR A 80 -5.33 1.33 3.20
CA THR A 80 -5.93 1.04 4.51
C THR A 80 -6.38 -0.42 4.54
N GLN A 81 -6.45 -1.00 5.74
CA GLN A 81 -6.91 -2.35 5.96
C GLN A 81 -8.41 -2.51 5.73
N ASN A 82 -9.23 -1.56 6.21
CA ASN A 82 -10.68 -1.71 6.21
C ASN A 82 -11.38 -0.69 5.32
N ILE A 83 -12.29 -1.17 4.48
CA ILE A 83 -13.08 -0.31 3.59
C ILE A 83 -13.88 0.78 4.34
N VAL A 84 -14.32 0.50 5.57
CA VAL A 84 -15.07 1.45 6.41
C VAL A 84 -14.26 2.69 6.78
N ASP A 85 -12.92 2.61 6.70
CA ASP A 85 -12.04 3.74 6.97
C ASP A 85 -12.13 4.79 5.85
N PHE A 86 -12.44 4.36 4.63
CA PHE A 86 -12.63 5.23 3.47
C PHE A 86 -14.07 5.71 3.31
N ASP A 87 -15.02 4.80 3.52
CA ASP A 87 -16.40 4.98 3.11
C ASP A 87 -17.34 4.67 4.27
N SER A 88 -17.40 5.58 5.24
CA SER A 88 -18.41 5.54 6.30
C SER A 88 -18.75 6.93 6.82
N ASP A 89 -19.81 7.02 7.60
CA ASP A 89 -20.21 8.27 8.27
C ASP A 89 -19.14 8.76 9.26
N LYS A 90 -18.31 7.84 9.76
CA LYS A 90 -17.18 8.12 10.65
C LYS A 90 -15.87 8.37 9.89
N ALA A 91 -15.82 8.10 8.59
CA ALA A 91 -14.65 8.37 7.79
C ALA A 91 -14.35 9.88 7.77
N SER A 92 -13.08 10.24 7.73
CA SER A 92 -12.68 11.64 7.63
C SER A 92 -13.10 12.22 6.26
N SER A 93 -13.22 13.55 6.17
CA SER A 93 -13.49 14.21 4.88
C SER A 93 -12.43 13.87 3.83
N ALA A 94 -11.17 13.75 4.27
CA ALA A 94 -10.04 13.33 3.44
C ALA A 94 -10.21 11.90 2.90
N ALA A 95 -10.62 10.96 3.74
CA ALA A 95 -10.80 9.57 3.34
C ALA A 95 -11.95 9.42 2.33
N ARG A 96 -13.07 10.10 2.55
CA ARG A 96 -14.16 10.16 1.56
C ARG A 96 -13.73 10.83 0.25
N ALA A 97 -12.92 11.89 0.33
CA ALA A 97 -12.38 12.54 -0.85
C ALA A 97 -11.44 11.62 -1.64
N ALA A 98 -10.58 10.87 -0.95
CA ALA A 98 -9.74 9.85 -1.56
C ALA A 98 -10.58 8.78 -2.26
N TRP A 99 -11.60 8.25 -1.58
CA TRP A 99 -12.51 7.24 -2.14
C TRP A 99 -13.28 7.75 -3.37
N GLY A 100 -13.85 8.96 -3.28
CA GLY A 100 -14.70 9.52 -4.33
C GLY A 100 -13.94 10.03 -5.56
N ASN A 101 -12.69 10.46 -5.40
CA ASN A 101 -11.89 11.02 -6.50
C ASN A 101 -10.86 10.04 -7.07
N SER A 102 -10.74 8.82 -6.51
CA SER A 102 -9.82 7.81 -7.04
C SER A 102 -10.41 7.13 -8.27
N SER A 103 -9.74 7.30 -9.43
CA SER A 103 -10.08 6.60 -10.67
C SER A 103 -9.83 5.10 -10.59
N TYR A 104 -8.83 4.70 -9.80
CA TYR A 104 -8.45 3.30 -9.58
C TYR A 104 -8.77 2.91 -8.15
N LYS A 105 -9.47 1.80 -7.96
CA LYS A 105 -9.67 1.18 -6.65
C LYS A 105 -9.24 -0.28 -6.74
N ILE A 106 -8.39 -0.69 -5.81
CA ILE A 106 -7.90 -2.06 -5.69
C ILE A 106 -8.43 -2.61 -4.37
N ILE A 107 -9.42 -3.50 -4.45
CA ILE A 107 -10.09 -4.06 -3.27
C ILE A 107 -9.61 -5.49 -3.08
N LEU A 108 -8.82 -5.69 -2.03
CA LEU A 108 -8.30 -7.00 -1.63
C LEU A 108 -9.28 -7.68 -0.64
N LYS A 109 -8.90 -8.86 -0.16
CA LYS A 109 -9.60 -9.58 0.91
C LYS A 109 -9.96 -8.64 2.05
N GLN A 110 -11.22 -8.65 2.44
CA GLN A 110 -11.72 -7.95 3.62
C GLN A 110 -12.01 -8.93 4.77
N SER A 111 -12.21 -8.40 5.97
CA SER A 111 -12.81 -9.17 7.08
C SER A 111 -14.25 -9.54 6.72
N ALA A 112 -14.61 -10.82 6.79
CA ALA A 112 -15.93 -11.30 6.37
C ALA A 112 -17.06 -10.61 7.14
N LYS A 113 -16.88 -10.44 8.46
CA LYS A 113 -17.86 -9.78 9.35
C LYS A 113 -18.01 -8.30 9.03
N GLU A 114 -16.89 -7.59 8.85
CA GLU A 114 -16.90 -6.14 8.62
C GLU A 114 -17.40 -5.81 7.21
N PHE A 115 -17.01 -6.59 6.21
CA PHE A 115 -17.49 -6.43 4.85
C PHE A 115 -18.98 -6.74 4.72
N ALA A 116 -19.48 -7.79 5.38
CA ALA A 116 -20.91 -8.07 5.42
C ALA A 116 -21.69 -6.92 6.05
N LYS A 117 -21.22 -6.38 7.18
CA LYS A 117 -21.83 -5.23 7.84
C LYS A 117 -21.79 -3.97 6.96
N TYR A 118 -20.66 -3.69 6.32
CA TYR A 118 -20.52 -2.56 5.41
C TYR A 118 -21.53 -2.64 4.24
N ASN A 119 -21.67 -3.81 3.62
CA ASN A 119 -22.60 -4.00 2.50
C ASN A 119 -24.09 -3.92 2.92
N GLN A 120 -24.41 -4.10 4.20
CA GLN A 120 -25.76 -3.85 4.73
C GLN A 120 -26.04 -2.35 4.86
N LEU A 121 -25.04 -1.57 5.29
CA LEU A 121 -25.16 -0.12 5.45
C LEU A 121 -25.09 0.62 4.10
N TYR A 122 -24.31 0.09 3.15
CA TYR A 122 -24.05 0.70 1.85
C TYR A 122 -24.38 -0.29 0.71
N PRO A 123 -25.67 -0.60 0.49
CA PRO A 123 -26.13 -1.64 -0.44
C PRO A 123 -26.01 -1.27 -1.92
N ASP A 124 -25.42 -0.12 -2.27
CA ASP A 124 -25.21 0.28 -3.67
C ASP A 124 -23.71 0.37 -4.03
N GLN A 125 -22.81 0.21 -3.06
CA GLN A 125 -21.36 0.38 -3.28
C GLN A 125 -20.74 -0.76 -4.09
N PHE A 126 -21.26 -1.98 -3.94
CA PHE A 126 -20.81 -3.16 -4.67
C PHE A 126 -21.99 -3.89 -5.28
N GLN A 127 -21.84 -4.37 -6.51
CA GLN A 127 -22.81 -5.27 -7.14
C GLN A 127 -22.86 -6.62 -6.41
N PRO A 128 -23.98 -7.38 -6.49
CA PRO A 128 -24.10 -8.68 -5.82
C PRO A 128 -22.95 -9.64 -6.12
N LEU A 129 -22.54 -9.75 -7.39
CA LEU A 129 -21.39 -10.58 -7.79
C LEU A 129 -20.09 -10.08 -7.16
N GLN A 130 -19.90 -8.76 -7.06
CA GLN A 130 -18.70 -8.22 -6.46
C GLN A 130 -18.60 -8.57 -4.97
N ARG A 131 -19.72 -8.52 -4.25
CA ARG A 131 -19.80 -8.90 -2.84
C ARG A 131 -19.46 -10.38 -2.63
N ASP A 132 -20.08 -11.25 -3.44
CA ASP A 132 -19.84 -12.69 -3.37
C ASP A 132 -18.37 -13.03 -3.63
N MET A 133 -17.78 -12.43 -4.67
CA MET A 133 -16.39 -12.66 -5.04
C MET A 133 -15.40 -12.14 -3.99
N ILE A 134 -15.55 -10.89 -3.52
CA ILE A 134 -14.66 -10.32 -2.49
C ILE A 134 -14.76 -11.14 -1.19
N GLY A 135 -15.97 -11.59 -0.84
CA GLY A 135 -16.21 -12.44 0.34
C GLY A 135 -15.51 -13.80 0.27
N LYS A 136 -15.14 -14.26 -0.94
CA LYS A 136 -14.45 -15.54 -1.19
C LYS A 136 -12.93 -15.39 -1.35
N PHE A 137 -12.37 -14.18 -1.31
CA PHE A 137 -10.93 -14.01 -1.35
C PHE A 137 -10.28 -14.66 -0.12
N GLY A 138 -9.39 -15.63 -0.37
CA GLY A 138 -8.65 -16.31 0.70
C GLY A 138 -7.45 -15.51 1.16
N ALA A 139 -6.87 -15.93 2.30
CA ALA A 139 -5.66 -15.29 2.80
C ALA A 139 -4.48 -15.64 1.88
N ALA A 140 -3.68 -14.63 1.53
CA ALA A 140 -2.55 -14.80 0.62
C ALA A 140 -1.53 -15.82 1.13
N LYS A 141 -1.35 -15.93 2.46
CA LYS A 141 -0.48 -16.93 3.10
C LYS A 141 -0.91 -18.38 2.84
N ASP A 142 -2.20 -18.63 2.64
CA ASP A 142 -2.74 -19.98 2.45
C ASP A 142 -2.80 -20.33 0.95
N GLN A 143 -2.99 -19.32 0.09
CA GLN A 143 -3.20 -19.50 -1.34
C GLN A 143 -1.97 -19.18 -2.20
N TRP A 144 -0.92 -18.58 -1.62
CA TRP A 144 0.30 -18.14 -2.29
C TRP A 144 0.13 -16.99 -3.31
N PHE A 145 -1.05 -16.39 -3.37
CA PHE A 145 -1.33 -15.19 -4.16
C PHE A 145 -2.38 -14.31 -3.47
N SER A 146 -2.36 -13.02 -3.77
CA SER A 146 -3.41 -12.08 -3.35
C SER A 146 -4.46 -11.95 -4.45
N SER A 147 -5.72 -12.18 -4.13
CA SER A 147 -6.84 -11.87 -5.03
C SER A 147 -7.32 -10.45 -4.81
N PHE A 148 -7.66 -9.75 -5.90
CA PHE A 148 -8.24 -8.42 -5.81
C PHE A 148 -9.23 -8.10 -6.93
N LEU A 149 -10.17 -7.23 -6.61
CA LEU A 149 -11.00 -6.52 -7.57
C LEU A 149 -10.26 -5.23 -7.98
N LEU A 150 -10.05 -5.06 -9.28
CA LEU A 150 -9.63 -3.79 -9.86
C LEU A 150 -10.85 -3.07 -10.42
N GLN A 151 -11.18 -1.92 -9.86
CA GLN A 151 -12.17 -1.00 -10.41
C GLN A 151 -11.45 0.18 -11.08
N VAL A 152 -11.80 0.44 -12.32
CA VAL A 152 -11.35 1.61 -13.08
C VAL A 152 -12.58 2.30 -13.61
N GLU A 153 -12.93 3.43 -13.00
CA GLU A 153 -14.18 4.13 -13.27
C GLU A 153 -15.40 3.18 -13.22
N ASN A 154 -16.05 2.93 -14.36
CA ASN A 154 -17.24 2.08 -14.46
C ASN A 154 -16.92 0.62 -14.78
N HIS A 155 -15.64 0.27 -14.92
CA HIS A 155 -15.20 -1.08 -15.27
C HIS A 155 -14.64 -1.80 -14.04
N SER A 156 -14.83 -3.12 -14.02
CA SER A 156 -14.38 -3.99 -12.94
C SER A 156 -13.77 -5.26 -13.51
N SER A 157 -12.67 -5.70 -12.93
CA SER A 157 -11.96 -6.92 -13.34
C SER A 157 -11.33 -7.62 -12.14
N TRP A 158 -11.14 -8.93 -12.25
CA TRP A 158 -10.66 -9.79 -11.17
C TRP A 158 -9.24 -10.25 -11.45
N HIS A 159 -8.37 -10.13 -10.46
CA HIS A 159 -6.94 -10.36 -10.65
C HIS A 159 -6.32 -11.15 -9.50
N ARG A 160 -5.18 -11.77 -9.79
CA ARG A 160 -4.30 -12.41 -8.82
C ARG A 160 -2.92 -11.78 -8.91
N LEU A 161 -2.36 -11.40 -7.77
CA LEU A 161 -1.00 -10.92 -7.65
C LEU A 161 -0.12 -12.04 -7.09
N PHE A 162 0.88 -12.42 -7.89
CA PHE A 162 1.97 -13.31 -7.51
C PHE A 162 3.21 -12.47 -7.27
N VAL A 163 3.94 -12.77 -6.19
CA VAL A 163 5.13 -12.04 -5.77
C VAL A 163 6.27 -13.04 -5.68
N ASP A 164 7.42 -12.68 -6.23
CA ASP A 164 8.62 -13.53 -6.23
C ASP A 164 9.09 -13.80 -4.79
N PRO A 165 9.78 -14.93 -4.55
CA PRO A 165 10.19 -15.34 -3.20
C PRO A 165 11.09 -14.31 -2.49
N LEU A 166 11.88 -13.53 -3.23
CA LEU A 166 12.75 -12.50 -2.65
C LEU A 166 11.95 -11.30 -2.15
N SER A 167 11.03 -10.80 -2.97
CA SER A 167 10.11 -9.73 -2.57
C SER A 167 9.21 -10.17 -1.40
N ARG A 168 8.74 -11.43 -1.37
CA ARG A 168 7.97 -11.96 -0.23
C ARG A 168 8.79 -11.96 1.07
N ALA A 169 10.08 -12.29 1.01
CA ALA A 169 10.96 -12.22 2.17
C ALA A 169 11.23 -10.76 2.59
N MET A 170 11.45 -9.87 1.63
CA MET A 170 11.72 -8.46 1.87
C MET A 170 10.56 -7.73 2.54
N TYR A 171 9.33 -8.03 2.13
CA TYR A 171 8.12 -7.38 2.65
C TYR A 171 7.47 -8.11 3.82
N SER A 172 8.15 -9.11 4.38
CA SER A 172 7.60 -9.85 5.52
C SER A 172 7.53 -8.97 6.77
N SER A 173 6.35 -8.98 7.40
CA SER A 173 6.12 -8.37 8.71
C SER A 173 6.01 -9.44 9.83
N ASP A 174 6.26 -10.70 9.50
CA ASP A 174 6.23 -11.79 10.48
C ASP A 174 7.37 -11.60 11.50
N GLY A 175 7.04 -11.62 12.80
CA GLY A 175 8.03 -11.42 13.87
C GLY A 175 9.27 -12.32 13.78
N PRO A 176 9.13 -13.63 13.55
CA PRO A 176 10.29 -14.52 13.38
C PRO A 176 11.19 -14.17 12.18
N ASP A 177 10.62 -13.63 11.11
CA ASP A 177 11.39 -13.21 9.93
C ASP A 177 12.17 -11.93 10.23
N PHE A 178 11.54 -10.98 10.92
CA PHE A 178 12.19 -9.77 11.39
C PHE A 178 13.39 -10.10 12.28
N GLU A 179 13.20 -10.94 13.29
CA GLU A 179 14.28 -11.35 14.19
C GLU A 179 15.39 -12.10 13.45
N PHE A 180 15.04 -12.94 12.47
CA PHE A 180 16.04 -13.62 11.62
C PHE A 180 16.90 -12.61 10.87
N VAL A 181 16.29 -11.62 10.20
CA VAL A 181 17.02 -10.58 9.47
C VAL A 181 17.90 -9.78 10.43
N GLN A 182 17.37 -9.36 11.57
CA GLN A 182 18.13 -8.59 12.56
C GLN A 182 19.32 -9.37 13.12
N GLN A 183 19.17 -10.67 13.36
CA GLN A 183 20.26 -11.54 13.78
C GLN A 183 21.35 -11.63 12.71
N LYS A 184 20.98 -11.83 11.43
CA LYS A 184 21.95 -11.83 10.32
C LYS A 184 22.67 -10.51 10.15
N ARG A 185 21.98 -9.39 10.38
CA ARG A 185 22.59 -8.06 10.39
C ARG A 185 23.62 -7.92 11.52
N LYS A 186 23.35 -8.46 12.72
CA LYS A 186 24.31 -8.49 13.84
C LYS A 186 25.52 -9.38 13.56
N GLU A 187 25.35 -10.44 12.76
CA GLU A 187 26.43 -11.30 12.26
C GLU A 187 27.29 -10.63 11.17
N GLY A 188 26.97 -9.39 10.78
CA GLY A 188 27.75 -8.60 9.83
C GLY A 188 27.26 -8.65 8.39
N LEU A 189 26.16 -9.38 8.10
CA LEU A 189 25.62 -9.45 6.75
C LEU A 189 24.95 -8.13 6.33
N SER A 190 25.02 -7.85 5.04
CA SER A 190 24.19 -6.80 4.44
C SER A 190 22.71 -7.15 4.53
N ILE A 191 21.85 -6.13 4.41
CA ILE A 191 20.39 -6.36 4.36
C ILE A 191 19.99 -7.23 3.17
N HIS A 192 20.68 -7.08 2.03
CA HIS A 192 20.40 -7.88 0.84
C HIS A 192 20.72 -9.36 1.06
N GLU A 193 21.86 -9.68 1.68
CA GLU A 193 22.22 -11.07 2.00
C GLU A 193 21.30 -11.66 3.06
N ALA A 194 20.92 -10.88 4.09
CA ALA A 194 20.00 -11.34 5.12
C ALA A 194 18.61 -11.69 4.54
N VAL A 195 18.08 -10.83 3.66
CA VAL A 195 16.80 -11.06 2.96
C VAL A 195 16.92 -12.23 1.98
N TRP A 196 18.05 -12.37 1.28
CA TRP A 196 18.32 -13.51 0.40
C TRP A 196 18.30 -14.84 1.15
N GLN A 197 19.00 -14.92 2.30
CA GLN A 197 18.97 -16.11 3.14
C GLN A 197 17.58 -16.40 3.71
N LEU A 198 16.81 -15.36 4.06
CA LEU A 198 15.43 -15.53 4.50
C LEU A 198 14.55 -16.09 3.38
N ALA A 199 14.71 -15.61 2.14
CA ALA A 199 13.98 -16.10 0.98
C ALA A 199 14.27 -17.59 0.73
N TRP A 200 15.55 -17.99 0.77
CA TRP A 200 15.97 -19.39 0.69
C TRP A 200 15.39 -20.25 1.81
N LYS A 201 15.37 -19.74 3.05
CA LYS A 201 14.79 -20.42 4.20
C LYS A 201 13.28 -20.66 4.04
N LYS A 202 12.53 -19.70 3.49
CA LYS A 202 11.06 -19.79 3.34
C LYS A 202 10.62 -20.49 2.06
N SER A 203 11.35 -20.32 0.97
CA SER A 203 10.89 -20.64 -0.39
C SER A 203 11.99 -21.30 -1.23
N GLY A 204 12.79 -22.19 -0.65
CA GLY A 204 13.96 -22.81 -1.30
C GLY A 204 13.73 -23.33 -2.72
N PRO A 205 12.67 -24.12 -3.00
CA PRO A 205 12.39 -24.59 -4.37
C PRO A 205 12.10 -23.44 -5.37
N GLU A 206 11.37 -22.40 -4.94
CA GLU A 206 11.11 -21.23 -5.78
C GLU A 206 12.37 -20.40 -5.99
N MET A 207 13.23 -20.28 -4.97
CA MET A 207 14.53 -19.60 -5.09
C MET A 207 15.46 -20.33 -6.05
N ALA A 208 15.53 -21.66 -5.98
CA ALA A 208 16.30 -22.46 -6.94
C ALA A 208 15.80 -22.26 -8.38
N SER A 209 14.47 -22.21 -8.56
CA SER A 209 13.86 -21.93 -9.85
C SER A 209 14.16 -20.51 -10.34
N LEU A 210 14.16 -19.51 -9.44
CA LEU A 210 14.50 -18.14 -9.73
C LEU A 210 15.97 -17.98 -10.12
N GLU A 211 16.90 -18.63 -9.39
CA GLU A 211 18.33 -18.63 -9.72
C GLU A 211 18.59 -19.30 -11.07
N ALA A 212 18.00 -20.48 -11.34
CA ALA A 212 18.13 -21.13 -12.64
C ALA A 212 17.62 -20.24 -13.78
N TRP A 213 16.47 -19.58 -13.58
CA TRP A 213 15.94 -18.64 -14.57
C TRP A 213 16.88 -17.44 -14.79
N LEU A 214 17.45 -16.88 -13.71
CA LEU A 214 18.43 -15.80 -13.81
C LEU A 214 19.69 -16.24 -14.55
N GLU A 215 20.26 -17.40 -14.25
CA GLU A 215 21.44 -17.92 -14.94
C GLU A 215 21.21 -18.13 -16.45
N GLU A 216 20.03 -18.62 -16.82
CA GLU A 216 19.63 -18.79 -18.23
C GLU A 216 19.52 -17.44 -18.96
N HIS A 217 19.08 -16.38 -18.27
CA HIS A 217 18.74 -15.10 -18.87
C HIS A 217 19.78 -13.98 -18.63
N GLU A 218 20.70 -14.13 -17.69
CA GLU A 218 21.80 -13.18 -17.43
C GLU A 218 22.87 -13.20 -18.54
N LYS A 219 22.94 -14.26 -19.35
CA LYS A 219 23.75 -14.27 -20.59
C LYS A 219 23.37 -13.15 -21.58
N TYR A 220 22.20 -12.53 -21.43
CA TYR A 220 21.74 -11.43 -22.29
C TYR A 220 21.91 -10.03 -21.66
N ARG A 221 22.37 -9.92 -20.41
CA ARG A 221 22.58 -8.63 -19.73
C ARG A 221 23.99 -8.07 -19.86
N SER A 222 24.97 -8.84 -20.31
CA SER A 222 26.35 -8.35 -20.56
C SER A 222 26.54 -7.66 -21.93
N VAL A 223 25.45 -7.35 -22.64
CA VAL A 223 25.48 -6.60 -23.90
C VAL A 223 24.42 -5.50 -23.85
N ALA A 224 24.64 -4.48 -23.01
CA ALA A 224 24.00 -3.17 -23.09
C ALA A 224 24.82 -2.12 -22.36
#